data_AF-A0A7L4QRT8-F1
#
_entry.id   AF-A0A7L4QRT8-F1
#
_cell.length_a   1.000
_cell.length_b   1.000
_cell.length_c   1.000
_cell.angle_alpha   90.00
_cell.angle_beta   90.00
_cell.angle_gamma   90.00
#
_symmetry.space_group_name_H-M   'P 1'
#
loop_
_entity.id
_entity.type
_entity.pdbx_description
1 polymer ?
#
loop_
_entity_poly.entity_id
_entity_poly.type
_entity_poly.pdbx_seq_one_letter_code
_entity_poly.pdbx_strand_id
1 'polypeptide(L)' 'MTGDQTPEQVADRWIHAQRALKAGDQVYAGHLSSMIRARSHDRRCGIRDPLESALFTLLIELVKERDREQEP' A
#
# COMPACT_ATOMS: atom_id res chain seq x y z
N MET A 1 17.32 -2.69 -16.56
CA MET A 1 15.87 -2.76 -16.84
C MET A 1 15.16 -3.02 -15.53
N THR A 2 14.91 -1.99 -14.74
CA THR A 2 13.97 -2.06 -13.61
C THR A 2 12.59 -2.08 -14.25
N GLY A 3 12.06 -3.27 -14.55
CA GLY A 3 10.72 -3.39 -15.10
C GLY A 3 9.73 -2.80 -14.11
N ASP A 4 8.86 -1.91 -14.59
CA ASP A 4 7.78 -1.29 -13.82
C ASP A 4 7.16 -2.34 -12.89
N GLN A 5 7.36 -2.15 -11.59
CA GLN A 5 6.83 -3.08 -10.59
C GLN A 5 5.34 -2.82 -10.46
N THR A 6 4.53 -3.86 -10.48
CA THR A 6 3.08 -3.68 -10.27
C THR A 6 2.75 -3.64 -8.78
N PRO A 7 1.67 -2.93 -8.37
CA PRO A 7 1.20 -2.94 -6.99
C PRO A 7 0.96 -4.35 -6.43
N GLU A 8 0.53 -5.31 -7.27
CA GLU A 8 0.36 -6.71 -6.87
C GLU A 8 1.68 -7.38 -6.52
N GLN A 9 2.71 -7.20 -7.37
CA GLN A 9 4.05 -7.74 -7.11
C GLN A 9 4.63 -7.17 -5.81
N VAL A 10 4.34 -5.90 -5.51
CA VAL A 10 4.73 -5.27 -4.25
C VAL A 10 3.97 -5.87 -3.08
N ALA A 11 2.65 -6.03 -3.19
CA ALA A 11 1.82 -6.66 -2.17
C ALA A 11 2.30 -8.07 -1.82
N ASP A 12 2.61 -8.91 -2.83
CA ASP A 12 3.10 -10.27 -2.59
C ASP A 12 4.43 -10.26 -1.84
N ARG A 13 5.37 -9.39 -2.21
CA ARG A 13 6.63 -9.24 -1.49
C ARG A 13 6.42 -8.78 -0.05
N TRP A 14 5.47 -7.88 0.19
CA TRP A 14 5.16 -7.41 1.54
C TRP A 14 4.57 -8.51 2.41
N ILE A 15 3.68 -9.35 1.88
CA ILE A 15 3.16 -10.54 2.57
C ILE A 15 4.28 -11.53 2.90
N HIS A 16 5.25 -11.72 2.00
CA HIS A 16 6.42 -12.55 2.31
C HIS A 16 7.31 -11.92 3.40
N ALA A 17 7.57 -10.62 3.31
CA ALA A 17 8.38 -9.88 4.28
C ALA A 17 7.71 -9.79 5.67
N GLN A 18 6.37 -9.78 5.73
CA GLN A 18 5.59 -9.77 6.97
C GLN A 18 6.06 -10.87 7.94
N ARG A 19 6.41 -12.05 7.44
CA ARG A 19 6.85 -13.19 8.27
C ARG A 19 8.13 -12.91 9.07
N ALA A 20 8.94 -11.95 8.64
CA ALA A 20 10.15 -11.54 9.34
C ALA A 20 9.90 -10.45 10.40
N LEU A 21 8.68 -9.91 10.50
CA LEU A 21 8.32 -8.87 11.45
C LEU A 21 7.90 -9.45 12.81
N LYS A 22 7.96 -8.62 13.85
CA LYS A 22 7.40 -8.94 15.17
C LYS A 22 5.89 -9.12 15.08
N ALA A 23 5.31 -9.96 15.94
CA ALA A 23 3.87 -10.29 15.89
C ALA A 23 2.94 -9.07 15.89
N GLY A 24 3.26 -8.02 16.65
CA GLY A 24 2.49 -6.76 16.65
C GLY A 24 2.54 -6.02 15.31
N ASP A 25 3.67 -6.11 14.61
CA ASP A 25 3.89 -5.42 13.33
C ASP A 25 3.33 -6.20 12.13
N GLN A 26 3.12 -7.52 12.30
CA GLN A 26 2.59 -8.38 11.24
C GLN A 26 1.18 -7.98 10.80
N VAL A 27 0.33 -7.55 11.74
CA VAL A 27 -1.04 -7.12 11.45
C VAL A 27 -1.02 -5.87 10.57
N TYR A 28 -0.16 -4.90 10.87
CA TYR A 28 -0.03 -3.66 10.08
C TYR A 28 0.55 -3.93 8.69
N ALA A 29 1.54 -4.80 8.57
CA ALA A 29 2.08 -5.20 7.27
C ALA A 29 1.04 -5.93 6.40
N GLY A 30 0.20 -6.77 7.00
CA GLY A 30 -0.93 -7.41 6.31
C GLY A 30 -1.96 -6.39 5.83
N HIS A 31 -2.28 -5.40 6.68
CA HIS A 31 -3.19 -4.31 6.33
C HIS A 31 -2.65 -3.50 5.14
N LEU A 32 -1.39 -3.04 5.20
CA LEU A 32 -0.75 -2.29 4.11
C LEU A 32 -0.71 -3.08 2.80
N SER A 33 -0.43 -4.38 2.87
CA SER A 33 -0.42 -5.27 1.70
C SER A 33 -1.80 -5.41 1.05
N SER A 34 -2.85 -5.46 1.87
CA SER A 34 -4.23 -5.48 1.39
C SER A 34 -4.61 -4.16 0.72
N MET A 35 -4.29 -3.03 1.35
CA MET A 35 -4.62 -1.71 0.82
C MET A 35 -3.90 -1.45 -0.52
N ILE A 36 -2.60 -1.74 -0.63
CA ILE A 36 -1.86 -1.49 -1.88
C ILE A 36 -2.37 -2.37 -3.03
N ARG A 37 -2.77 -3.62 -2.72
CA ARG A 37 -3.39 -4.53 -3.69
C ARG A 37 -4.73 -4.01 -4.20
N ALA A 38 -5.53 -3.37 -3.35
CA ALA A 38 -6.80 -2.78 -3.75
C ALA A 38 -6.66 -1.56 -4.68
N ARG A 39 -5.46 -0.99 -4.81
CA ARG A 39 -5.18 0.22 -5.60
C ARG A 39 -4.51 -0.05 -6.95
N SER A 40 -4.38 -1.31 -7.35
CA SER A 40 -3.69 -1.66 -8.60
C SER A 40 -4.32 -1.09 -9.87
N HIS A 41 -5.59 -0.67 -9.80
CA HIS A 41 -6.34 -0.11 -10.92
C HIS A 41 -6.60 1.40 -10.81
N ASP A 42 -6.20 2.06 -9.72
CA ASP A 42 -6.44 3.49 -9.52
C ASP A 42 -5.33 4.33 -10.18
N ARG A 43 -5.39 4.50 -11.51
CA ARG A 43 -4.50 5.42 -12.27
C ARG A 43 -4.97 6.88 -12.27
N ARG A 44 -5.68 7.31 -11.22
CA ARG A 44 -6.38 8.60 -11.21
C ARG A 44 -5.48 9.82 -10.96
N CYS A 45 -4.22 9.61 -10.57
CA CYS A 45 -3.36 10.70 -10.06
C CYS A 45 -2.41 11.33 -11.11
N GLY A 46 -2.51 10.97 -12.40
CA GLY A 46 -1.64 11.52 -13.44
C GLY A 46 -0.16 11.07 -13.35
N ILE A 47 0.17 10.22 -12.38
CA ILE A 47 1.47 9.59 -12.21
C ILE A 47 1.61 8.44 -13.21
N ARG A 48 2.74 8.39 -13.92
CA ARG A 48 2.97 7.38 -14.97
C ARG A 48 3.36 6.03 -14.40
N ASP A 49 4.14 6.02 -13.32
CA ASP A 49 4.56 4.79 -12.66
C ASP A 49 3.39 4.19 -11.86
N PRO A 50 2.94 2.95 -12.19
CA PRO A 50 1.79 2.34 -11.53
C PRO A 50 2.00 2.10 -10.04
N LEU A 51 3.23 1.85 -9.59
CA LEU A 51 3.54 1.64 -8.19
C LEU A 51 3.50 2.96 -7.42
N GLU A 52 4.10 4.02 -7.96
CA GLU A 52 4.08 5.37 -7.40
C GLU A 52 2.63 5.87 -7.29
N SER A 53 1.81 5.65 -8.32
CA SER A 53 0.36 5.96 -8.29
C SER A 53 -0.37 5.25 -7.15
N ALA A 54 -0.13 3.95 -6.98
CA ALA A 54 -0.77 3.15 -5.95
C ALA A 54 -0.29 3.53 -4.55
N LEU A 55 1.02 3.78 -4.37
CA LEU A 55 1.60 4.22 -3.10
C LEU A 55 1.10 5.61 -2.71
N PHE A 56 1.05 6.54 -3.65
CA PHE A 56 0.52 7.88 -3.40
C PHE A 56 -0.94 7.82 -2.94
N THR A 57 -1.75 6.98 -3.60
CA THR A 57 -3.14 6.75 -3.22
C THR A 57 -3.27 6.09 -1.83
N LEU A 58 -2.42 5.10 -1.52
CA LEU A 58 -2.35 4.48 -0.19
C LEU A 58 -2.05 5.52 0.91
N LEU A 59 -1.05 6.38 0.69
CA LEU A 59 -0.68 7.41 1.66
C LEU A 59 -1.82 8.41 1.92
N ILE A 60 -2.57 8.79 0.88
CA ILE A 60 -3.76 9.63 1.04
C ILE A 60 -4.80 8.93 1.93
N GLU A 61 -5.04 7.64 1.74
CA GLU A 61 -6.00 6.90 2.57
C GLU A 61 -5.56 6.78 4.02
N LEU A 62 -4.27 6.55 4.29
CA LEU A 62 -3.74 6.53 5.67
C LEU A 62 -3.88 7.89 6.36
N VAL A 63 -3.69 9.00 5.64
CA VAL A 63 -3.94 10.35 6.18
C VAL A 63 -5.43 10.54 6.50
N LYS A 64 -6.34 10.13 5.60
CA LYS A 64 -7.79 10.19 5.85
C LYS A 64 -8.24 9.33 7.02
N GLU A 65 -7.68 8.13 7.17
CA GLU A 65 -7.99 7.24 8.31
C GLU A 65 -7.60 7.91 9.62
N ARG A 66 -6.39 8.47 9.69
CA ARG A 66 -5.92 9.22 10.86
C ARG A 66 -6.78 10.45 11.15
N ASP A 67 -7.24 11.16 10.12
CA ASP A 67 -8.11 12.33 10.30
C ASP A 67 -9.50 11.92 10.85
N ARG A 68 -10.07 10.81 10.34
CA ARG A 68 -11.33 10.24 10.86
C ARG A 68 -11.23 9.78 12.31
N GLU A 69 -10.09 9.22 12.71
CA GLU A 69 -9.82 8.84 14.10
C GLU A 69 -9.70 10.04 15.04
N GLN A 70 -9.42 11.24 14.50
CA GLN A 70 -9.31 12.49 15.26
C GLN A 70 -10.63 13.28 15.32
N GLU A 71 -11.68 12.86 14.60
CA GLU A 71 -13.00 13.48 14.62
C GLU A 71 -13.82 12.91 15.82
N PRO A 72 -14.29 13.76 16.77
CA PRO A 72 -14.96 13.32 18.00
C PRO A 72 -16.39 12.79 17.80
#